data_AF-F8UHI1-F1
#
_entry.id   AF-F8UHI1-F1
#
_cell.length_a   1.000
_cell.length_b   1.000
_cell.length_c   1.000
_cell.angle_alpha   90.00
_cell.angle_beta   90.00
_cell.angle_gamma   90.00
#
_symmetry.space_group_name_H-M   'P 1'
#
loop_
_entity.id
_entity.type
_entity.pdbx_description
1 polymer ?
#
loop_
_entity_poly.entity_id
_entity_poly.type
_entity_poly.pdbx_seq_one_letter_code
_entity_poly.pdbx_strand_id
1 'polypeptide(L)'
;MIFDYDNMDKASSFSQMVIEKLIEIAENQIIILTVIRKVDNAFVNQAIAIHNHKIVHTQEKSKLFKLGDEDRYFVSGQDSKIKPFEINGIKIGILICFELRFKE
;
A
#
# COMPACT_ATOMS: atom_id res chain seq x y z
N MET A 1 -3.69 18.85 -3.97
CA MET A 1 -2.91 18.03 -3.04
C MET A 1 -3.38 16.58 -3.19
N ILE A 2 -2.50 15.59 -3.21
CA ILE A 2 -2.85 14.19 -3.54
C ILE A 2 -3.51 13.48 -2.34
N PHE A 3 -3.10 13.83 -1.12
CA PHE A 3 -3.65 13.34 0.14
C PHE A 3 -4.13 14.50 1.01
N ASP A 4 -4.97 14.18 1.99
CA ASP A 4 -5.34 15.07 3.09
C ASP A 4 -4.30 14.96 4.22
N TYR A 5 -3.18 15.68 4.04
CA TYR A 5 -2.03 15.59 4.95
C TYR A 5 -2.31 16.09 6.36
N ASP A 6 -3.33 16.94 6.54
CA ASP A 6 -3.73 17.44 7.86
C ASP A 6 -4.44 16.36 8.69
N ASN A 7 -4.90 15.28 8.06
CA ASN A 7 -5.70 14.23 8.69
C ASN A 7 -5.09 12.82 8.55
N MET A 8 -3.75 12.72 8.46
CA MET A 8 -3.03 11.45 8.26
C MET A 8 -3.35 10.38 9.33
N ASP A 9 -3.43 10.75 10.61
CA ASP A 9 -3.82 9.82 11.68
C ASP A 9 -5.24 9.27 11.47
N LYS A 10 -6.20 10.13 11.10
CA LYS A 10 -7.57 9.71 10.81
C LYS A 10 -7.61 8.78 9.60
N ALA A 11 -6.86 9.12 8.55
CA ALA A 11 -6.77 8.31 7.34
C ALA A 11 -6.14 6.93 7.61
N SER A 12 -5.13 6.85 8.49
CA SER A 12 -4.53 5.58 8.92
C SER A 12 -5.49 4.74 9.74
N SER A 13 -6.21 5.33 10.70
CA SER A 13 -7.22 4.60 11.49
C SER A 13 -8.38 4.11 10.62
N PHE A 14 -8.82 4.93 9.67
CA PHE A 14 -9.83 4.53 8.68
C PHE A 14 -9.32 3.38 7.81
N SER A 15 -8.07 3.43 7.36
CA SER A 15 -7.44 2.36 6.60
C SER A 15 -7.45 1.04 7.37
N GLN A 16 -7.14 1.04 8.66
CA GLN A 16 -7.21 -0.18 9.49
C GLN A 16 -8.62 -0.79 9.49
N MET A 17 -9.65 0.02 9.71
CA MET A 17 -11.04 -0.45 9.68
C MET A 17 -11.46 -0.97 8.30
N VAL A 18 -11.00 -0.35 7.22
CA VAL A 18 -11.24 -0.83 5.84
C VAL A 18 -10.58 -2.18 5.63
N ILE A 19 -9.32 -2.37 6.07
CA ILE A 19 -8.60 -3.63 5.93
C ILE A 19 -9.34 -4.77 6.62
N GLU A 20 -9.78 -4.56 7.87
CA GLU A 20 -10.53 -5.56 8.64
C GLU A 20 -11.80 -5.99 7.90
N LYS A 21 -12.58 -5.03 7.39
CA LYS A 21 -13.79 -5.32 6.60
C LYS A 21 -13.49 -6.02 5.27
N LEU A 22 -12.43 -5.61 4.58
CA LEU A 22 -12.05 -6.22 3.30
C LEU A 22 -11.59 -7.67 3.51
N ILE A 23 -10.89 -7.96 4.60
CA ILE A 23 -10.52 -9.32 4.98
C ILE A 23 -11.77 -10.18 5.20
N GLU A 24 -12.78 -9.67 5.90
CA GLU A 24 -14.02 -10.42 6.16
C GLU A 24 -14.77 -10.80 4.88
N ILE A 25 -14.81 -9.92 3.87
CA ILE A 25 -15.58 -10.14 2.63
C ILE A 25 -14.78 -10.79 1.51
N ALA A 26 -13.45 -10.71 1.52
CA ALA A 26 -12.60 -11.23 0.46
C ALA A 26 -12.44 -12.74 0.58
N GLU A 27 -13.40 -13.48 0.03
CA GLU A 27 -13.33 -14.93 -0.08
C GLU A 27 -12.51 -15.29 -1.34
N ASN A 28 -13.19 -15.41 -2.48
CA ASN A 28 -12.56 -15.83 -3.74
C ASN A 28 -11.94 -14.68 -4.53
N GLN A 29 -12.20 -13.42 -4.15
CA GLN A 29 -11.67 -12.26 -4.86
C GLN A 29 -10.21 -12.00 -4.47
N ILE A 30 -9.48 -11.39 -5.39
CA ILE A 30 -8.18 -10.77 -5.12
C ILE A 30 -8.41 -9.26 -5.06
N ILE A 31 -8.27 -8.68 -3.87
CA ILE A 31 -8.43 -7.23 -3.67
C ILE A 31 -7.04 -6.63 -3.46
N ILE A 32 -6.63 -5.73 -4.35
CA ILE A 32 -5.36 -5.01 -4.25
C ILE A 32 -5.65 -3.52 -4.17
N LEU A 33 -5.13 -2.87 -3.14
CA LEU A 33 -5.29 -1.44 -2.91
C LEU A 33 -4.08 -0.87 -2.17
N THR A 34 -3.94 0.45 -2.22
CA THR A 34 -3.01 1.18 -1.37
C THR A 34 -3.73 1.82 -0.21
N VAL A 35 -3.13 1.76 0.97
CA VAL A 35 -3.63 2.32 2.22
C VAL A 35 -2.57 3.21 2.86
N ILE A 36 -3.03 4.19 3.65
CA ILE A 36 -2.14 4.94 4.53
C ILE A 36 -2.00 4.13 5.81
N ARG A 37 -0.77 3.79 6.18
CA ARG A 37 -0.51 3.04 7.41
C ARG A 37 0.51 3.77 8.26
N LYS A 38 0.23 3.90 9.55
CA LYS A 38 1.20 4.34 10.55
C LYS A 38 2.07 3.15 10.99
N VAL A 39 3.38 3.30 10.87
CA VAL A 39 4.40 2.35 11.35
C VAL A 39 5.28 3.14 12.31
N ASP A 40 5.28 2.73 13.58
CA ASP A 40 5.86 3.49 14.69
C ASP A 40 5.36 4.95 14.71
N ASN A 41 6.24 5.91 14.43
CA ASN A 41 5.93 7.35 14.40
C ASN A 41 5.88 7.94 12.99
N ALA A 42 5.85 7.11 11.94
CA ALA A 42 5.84 7.54 10.55
C ALA A 42 4.68 6.95 9.76
N PHE A 43 4.32 7.56 8.64
CA PHE A 43 3.33 7.02 7.72
C PHE A 43 4.00 6.41 6.49
N VAL A 44 3.41 5.34 5.96
CA VAL A 44 3.79 4.72 4.70
C VAL A 44 2.57 4.61 3.80
N ASN A 45 2.80 4.73 2.49
CA ASN A 45 1.83 4.37 1.47
C ASN A 45 2.04 2.90 1.15
N GLN A 46 1.18 2.03 1.68
CA GLN A 46 1.37 0.58 1.63
C GLN A 46 0.36 -0.04 0.67
N ALA A 47 0.83 -0.74 -0.36
CA ALA A 47 0.01 -1.68 -1.11
C ALA A 47 -0.24 -2.93 -0.26
N ILE A 48 -1.48 -3.40 -0.27
CA ILE A 48 -1.90 -4.66 0.33
C ILE A 48 -2.64 -5.48 -0.72
N ALA A 49 -2.41 -6.80 -0.71
CA ALA A 49 -3.20 -7.76 -1.46
C ALA A 49 -3.94 -8.67 -0.48
N ILE A 50 -5.25 -8.78 -0.63
CA ILE A 50 -6.14 -9.56 0.21
C ILE A 50 -6.78 -10.66 -0.64
N HIS A 51 -6.74 -11.90 -0.15
CA HIS A 51 -7.37 -13.06 -0.76
C HIS A 51 -7.62 -14.14 0.31
N ASN A 52 -8.71 -14.92 0.18
CA ASN A 52 -9.07 -16.00 1.11
C ASN A 52 -9.04 -15.56 2.58
N HIS A 53 -9.66 -14.42 2.87
CA HIS A 53 -9.75 -13.80 4.19
C HIS A 53 -8.40 -13.50 4.84
N LYS A 54 -7.36 -13.22 4.04
CA LYS A 54 -6.00 -12.96 4.53
C LYS A 54 -5.32 -11.89 3.71
N ILE A 55 -4.47 -11.11 4.36
CA ILE A 55 -3.46 -10.31 3.66
C ILE A 55 -2.38 -11.30 3.19
N VAL A 56 -2.23 -11.44 1.88
CA VAL A 56 -1.29 -12.38 1.26
C VAL A 56 -0.02 -11.69 0.77
N HIS A 57 -0.04 -10.37 0.65
CA HIS A 57 1.13 -9.57 0.29
C HIS A 57 1.00 -8.14 0.80
N THR A 58 2.14 -7.54 1.17
CA THR A 58 2.26 -6.11 1.48
C THR A 58 3.54 -5.55 0.89
N GLN A 59 3.49 -4.31 0.39
CA GLN A 59 4.64 -3.60 -0.17
C GLN A 59 4.50 -2.10 0.12
N GLU A 60 5.49 -1.49 0.76
CA GLU A 60 5.54 -0.03 0.92
C GLU A 60 6.05 0.65 -0.37
N LYS A 61 5.45 1.79 -0.71
CA LYS A 61 5.89 2.63 -1.82
C LYS A 61 7.32 3.10 -1.62
N SER A 62 8.20 2.72 -2.53
CA SER A 62 9.63 3.01 -2.54
C SER A 62 9.96 4.39 -3.10
N LYS A 63 9.30 4.79 -4.19
CA LYS A 63 9.55 6.08 -4.88
C LYS A 63 8.44 7.08 -4.55
N LEU A 64 8.69 7.94 -3.56
CA LEU A 64 7.75 8.99 -3.15
C LEU A 64 7.67 10.13 -4.19
N PHE A 65 6.48 10.67 -4.38
CA PHE A 65 6.21 11.74 -5.34
C PHE A 65 6.47 13.12 -4.73
N LYS A 66 7.71 13.60 -4.86
CA LYS A 66 8.18 14.88 -4.28
C LYS A 66 7.38 16.11 -4.72
N LEU A 67 6.93 16.14 -5.98
CA LEU A 67 6.14 17.26 -6.50
C LEU A 67 4.76 17.40 -5.82
N GLY A 68 4.29 16.36 -5.12
CA GLY A 68 3.09 16.38 -4.31
C GLY A 68 3.35 16.40 -2.81
N ASP A 69 4.56 16.78 -2.38
CA ASP A 69 5.01 16.80 -0.99
C ASP A 69 4.97 15.44 -0.28
N GLU A 70 4.83 14.32 -1.00
CA GLU A 70 4.65 12.99 -0.40
C GLU A 70 5.85 12.59 0.49
N ASP A 71 7.06 13.03 0.13
CA ASP A 71 8.31 12.81 0.87
C ASP A 71 8.42 13.56 2.20
N ARG A 72 7.51 14.50 2.46
CA ARG A 72 7.44 15.21 3.75
C ARG A 72 6.54 14.52 4.76
N TYR A 73 5.62 13.68 4.30
CA TYR A 73 4.60 13.04 5.14
C TYR A 73 4.74 11.52 5.21
N PHE A 74 5.34 10.91 4.19
CA PHE A 74 5.57 9.47 4.13
C PHE A 74 7.05 9.12 4.20
N VAL A 75 7.33 7.94 4.75
CA VAL A 75 8.64 7.29 4.67
C VAL A 75 8.64 6.32 3.50
N SER A 76 9.72 6.31 2.73
CA SER A 76 9.90 5.43 1.58
C SER A 76 10.10 3.98 2.01
N GLY A 77 9.45 3.06 1.29
CA GLY A 77 9.79 1.65 1.28
C GLY A 77 11.15 1.36 0.64
N GLN A 78 11.45 0.08 0.45
CA GLN A 78 12.69 -0.38 -0.16
C GLN A 78 12.41 -1.00 -1.53
N ASP A 79 13.16 -0.61 -2.57
CA ASP A 79 13.04 -1.19 -3.92
C ASP A 79 13.20 -2.73 -3.89
N SER A 80 14.06 -3.24 -3.01
CA SER A 80 14.31 -4.68 -2.83
C SER A 80 13.08 -5.46 -2.33
N LYS A 81 12.05 -4.77 -1.84
CA LYS A 81 10.77 -5.36 -1.40
C LYS A 81 9.74 -5.41 -2.52
N ILE A 82 9.98 -4.73 -3.65
CA ILE A 82 9.17 -4.85 -4.86
C ILE A 82 9.46 -6.21 -5.49
N LYS A 83 8.65 -7.20 -5.14
CA LYS A 83 8.81 -8.58 -5.61
C LYS A 83 7.48 -9.14 -6.08
N PRO A 84 7.47 -9.90 -7.19
CA PRO A 84 6.26 -10.58 -7.59
C PRO A 84 5.88 -11.64 -6.56
N PHE A 85 4.58 -11.86 -6.39
CA PHE A 85 3.99 -12.91 -5.57
C PHE A 85 3.00 -13.72 -6.40
N GLU A 86 2.51 -14.83 -5.85
CA GLU A 86 1.62 -15.73 -6.58
C GLU A 86 0.33 -15.98 -5.78
N ILE A 87 -0.81 -15.91 -6.46
CA ILE A 87 -2.12 -16.31 -5.93
C ILE A 87 -2.77 -17.25 -6.94
N ASN A 88 -3.09 -18.48 -6.53
CA ASN A 88 -3.77 -19.48 -7.36
C ASN A 88 -3.11 -19.71 -8.74
N GLY A 89 -1.76 -19.75 -8.80
CA GLY A 89 -1.01 -19.91 -10.05
C GLY A 89 -0.84 -18.61 -10.86
N ILE A 90 -1.44 -17.49 -10.44
CA ILE A 90 -1.30 -16.19 -11.10
C ILE A 90 -0.16 -15.42 -10.45
N LYS A 91 0.89 -15.12 -11.22
CA LYS A 91 2.00 -14.28 -10.80
C LYS A 91 1.64 -12.80 -10.94
N ILE A 92 1.71 -12.07 -9.83
CA ILE A 92 1.30 -10.67 -9.72
C ILE A 92 2.49 -9.81 -9.28
N GLY A 93 2.67 -8.66 -9.91
CA GLY A 93 3.60 -7.61 -9.47
C GLY A 93 2.87 -6.29 -9.26
N ILE A 94 3.30 -5.50 -8.27
CA ILE A 94 2.68 -4.21 -7.93
C ILE A 94 3.72 -3.10 -8.08
N LEU A 95 3.34 -2.05 -8.82
CA LEU A 95 4.04 -0.77 -8.87
C LEU A 95 3.05 0.36 -8.53
N ILE A 96 3.43 1.23 -7.62
CA ILE A 96 2.59 2.27 -7.03
C ILE A 96 2.88 3.62 -7.72
N CYS A 97 2.03 3.96 -8.70
CA CYS A 97 1.96 5.27 -9.33
C CYS A 97 3.32 5.76 -9.87
N PHE A 98 4.03 6.60 -9.11
CA PHE A 98 5.29 7.22 -9.52
C PHE A 98 6.41 6.20 -9.78
N GLU A 99 6.33 5.02 -9.16
CA GLU A 99 7.25 3.91 -9.40
C GLU A 99 7.29 3.47 -10.87
N LEU A 100 6.20 3.64 -11.63
CA LEU A 100 6.13 3.30 -13.06
C LEU A 100 7.13 4.09 -13.94
N ARG A 101 7.70 5.18 -13.42
CA ARG A 101 8.68 6.00 -14.15
C ARG A 101 10.12 5.50 -14.02
N PHE A 102 10.36 4.51 -13.17
CA PHE A 102 11.69 3.94 -12.91
C PHE A 102 11.79 2.58 -13.61
N LYS A 103 12.94 2.33 -14.26
CA LYS A 103 13.19 1.11 -15.06
C LYS A 103 14.14 0.12 -14.38
N GLU A 104 14.67 0.53 -13.23
CA GLU A 104 15.52 -0.28 -12.34
C GLU A 104 14.67 -1.34 -11.65
#